data_AF-A0A174ZR63-F1
#
_entry.id   AF-A0A174ZR63-F1
#
_cell.length_a   1.000
_cell.length_b   1.000
_cell.length_c   1.000
_cell.angle_alpha   90.00
_cell.angle_beta   90.00
_cell.angle_gamma   90.00
#
_symmetry.space_group_name_H-M   'P 1'
#
loop_
_entity.id
_entity.type
_entity.pdbx_description
1 polymer ?
#
loop_
_entity_poly.entity_id
_entity_poly.type
_entity_poly.pdbx_seq_one_letter_code
_entity_poly.pdbx_strand_id
1 'polypeptide(L)'
;MNEKLEEYIAKSKADEQESRNQLLISEGLYYDVRLPENEHPTEGSVYGIDPKDNEYHYFTRHAEELTEEEYEEFLKAYKNNVKNKQYTSISGGMPGISICFYVLGFIVILAGIFVGAQLGNTGMREFNWASAIICWGAFLTGSLFLFGFGKIIALLNDIKNK
;
A
#
# COMPACT_ATOMS: atom_id res chain seq x y z
N MET A 1 12.99 32.50 33.67
CA MET A 1 12.77 31.62 32.51
C MET A 1 11.28 31.69 32.19
N ASN A 2 10.87 31.71 30.92
CA ASN A 2 9.47 32.01 30.55
C ASN A 2 8.65 30.72 30.64
N GLU A 3 7.69 30.65 31.59
CA GLU A 3 6.87 29.45 31.83
C GLU A 3 6.17 28.92 30.57
N LYS A 4 5.71 29.81 29.68
CA LYS A 4 5.10 29.42 28.40
C LYS A 4 6.07 28.75 27.44
N LEU A 5 7.36 29.12 27.50
CA LEU A 5 8.40 28.51 26.67
C LEU A 5 8.76 27.12 27.21
N GLU A 6 8.81 26.95 28.53
CA GLU A 6 9.05 25.64 29.15
C GLU A 6 7.91 24.67 28.86
N GLU A 7 6.66 25.12 28.99
CA GLU A 7 5.48 24.32 28.68
C GLU A 7 5.45 23.91 27.19
N TYR A 8 5.79 24.83 26.28
CA TYR A 8 5.88 24.52 24.85
C TYR A 8 6.97 23.49 24.55
N ILE A 9 8.16 23.62 25.16
CA ILE A 9 9.25 22.65 24.96
C ILE A 9 8.89 21.28 25.53
N ALA A 10 8.26 21.23 26.71
CA ALA A 10 7.80 19.98 27.32
C ALA A 10 6.77 19.27 26.45
N LYS A 11 5.78 20.02 25.93
CA LYS A 11 4.78 19.48 25.02
C LYS A 11 5.39 18.96 23.72
N SER A 12 6.26 19.75 23.09
CA SER A 12 6.94 19.34 21.86
C SER A 12 7.74 18.05 22.03
N LYS A 13 8.42 17.86 23.17
CA LYS A 13 9.15 16.64 23.47
C LYS A 13 8.23 15.44 23.70
N ALA A 14 7.10 15.66 24.36
CA ALA A 14 6.10 14.61 24.58
C ALA A 14 5.48 14.15 23.25
N ASP A 15 5.12 15.09 22.38
CA ASP A 15 4.56 14.80 21.06
C ASP A 15 5.57 14.03 20.17
N GLU A 16 6.85 14.42 20.22
CA GLU A 16 7.94 13.73 19.50
C GLU A 16 8.14 12.30 20.01
N GLN A 17 8.15 12.11 21.34
CA GLN A 17 8.27 10.80 21.94
C GLN A 17 7.06 9.91 21.62
N GLU A 18 5.85 10.46 21.62
CA GLU A 18 4.65 9.72 21.26
C GLU A 18 4.71 9.25 19.80
N SER A 19 5.08 10.14 18.87
CA SER A 19 5.25 9.78 17.45
C SER A 19 6.31 8.69 17.26
N ARG A 20 7.42 8.78 18.01
CA ARG A 20 8.48 7.77 18.00
C ARG A 20 7.96 6.43 18.50
N ASN A 21 7.23 6.41 19.62
CA ASN A 21 6.69 5.19 20.21
C ASN A 21 5.68 4.51 19.28
N GLN A 22 4.78 5.28 18.66
CA GLN A 22 3.81 4.75 17.71
C GLN A 22 4.51 4.10 16.49
N LEU A 23 5.58 4.72 15.98
CA LEU A 23 6.35 4.18 14.86
C LEU A 23 7.01 2.84 15.22
N LEU A 24 7.63 2.75 16.40
CA LEU A 24 8.27 1.52 16.87
C LEU A 24 7.25 0.39 17.04
N ILE A 25 6.11 0.69 17.67
CA ILE A 25 5.01 -0.27 17.82
C ILE A 25 4.52 -0.75 16.44
N SER A 26 4.36 0.16 15.47
CA SER A 26 3.87 -0.19 14.12
C SER A 26 4.80 -1.12 13.34
N GLU A 27 6.10 -1.04 13.58
CA GLU A 27 7.11 -1.91 12.96
C GLU A 27 7.41 -3.17 13.81
N GLY A 28 6.70 -3.35 14.93
CA GLY A 28 6.81 -4.54 15.79
C GLY A 28 7.90 -4.47 16.86
N LEU A 29 8.50 -3.30 17.10
CA LEU A 29 9.45 -3.06 18.18
C LEU A 29 8.72 -2.60 19.44
N TYR A 30 8.06 -3.55 20.09
CA TYR A 30 7.31 -3.33 21.32
C TYR A 30 7.36 -4.54 22.23
N TYR A 31 7.05 -4.32 23.50
CA TYR A 31 6.80 -5.37 24.47
C TYR A 31 5.40 -5.22 25.08
N ASP A 32 4.81 -6.35 25.42
CA ASP A 32 3.47 -6.43 25.99
C ASP A 32 3.56 -6.49 27.52
N VAL A 33 2.91 -5.55 28.20
CA VAL A 33 2.80 -5.53 29.66
C VAL A 33 1.38 -5.92 30.05
N ARG A 34 1.24 -6.96 30.87
CA ARG A 34 -0.05 -7.42 31.38
C ARG A 34 -0.74 -6.29 32.15
N LEU A 35 -1.98 -5.99 31.78
CA LEU A 35 -2.81 -5.06 32.56
C LEU A 35 -3.12 -5.70 33.92
N PRO A 36 -2.96 -4.93 35.01
CA PRO A 36 -3.41 -5.38 36.31
C PRO A 36 -4.94 -5.46 36.34
N GLU A 37 -5.48 -6.38 37.14
CA GLU A 37 -6.92 -6.71 37.17
C GLU A 37 -7.84 -5.54 37.57
N ASN A 38 -7.27 -4.50 38.18
CA ASN A 38 -7.97 -3.29 38.61
C ASN A 38 -8.04 -2.20 37.53
N GLU A 39 -7.38 -2.38 36.39
CA GLU A 39 -7.39 -1.41 35.29
C GLU A 39 -8.28 -1.87 34.14
N HIS A 40 -9.01 -0.92 33.55
CA HIS A 40 -9.83 -1.19 32.39
C HIS A 40 -8.98 -1.18 31.11
N PRO A 41 -9.21 -2.13 30.18
CA PRO A 41 -8.51 -2.13 28.90
C PRO A 41 -8.82 -0.85 28.12
N THR A 42 -7.79 -0.30 27.49
CA THR A 42 -7.88 0.88 26.62
C THR A 42 -8.00 0.43 25.16
N GLU A 43 -8.26 1.36 24.23
CA GLU A 43 -8.30 1.04 22.79
C GLU A 43 -7.00 0.43 22.26
N GLY A 44 -5.86 0.67 22.93
CA GLY A 44 -4.57 0.08 22.59
C GLY A 44 -4.31 -1.29 23.23
N SER A 45 -5.23 -1.80 24.06
CA SER A 45 -5.04 -3.06 24.77
C SER A 45 -5.32 -4.27 23.88
N VAL A 46 -4.48 -5.30 24.02
CA VAL A 46 -4.53 -6.53 23.25
C VAL A 46 -4.91 -7.68 24.16
N TYR A 47 -5.80 -8.57 23.72
CA TYR A 47 -6.15 -9.77 24.48
C TYR A 47 -5.30 -10.95 23.98
N GLY A 48 -4.59 -11.60 24.89
CA GLY A 48 -3.65 -12.68 24.56
C GLY A 48 -3.51 -13.70 25.69
N ILE A 49 -2.75 -14.77 25.44
CA ILE A 49 -2.43 -15.79 26.45
C ILE A 49 -1.13 -15.39 27.14
N ASP A 50 -1.13 -15.29 28.48
CA ASP A 50 0.09 -15.09 29.25
C ASP A 50 0.82 -16.44 29.38
N PRO A 51 2.08 -16.56 28.92
CA PRO A 51 2.83 -17.81 29.02
C PRO A 51 3.15 -18.23 30.46
N LYS A 52 2.97 -17.37 31.46
CA LYS A 52 3.25 -17.68 32.87
C LYS A 52 2.18 -18.56 33.53
N ASP A 53 0.91 -18.30 33.24
CA ASP A 53 -0.23 -19.02 33.82
C ASP A 53 -1.10 -19.72 32.77
N ASN A 54 -0.82 -19.51 31.49
CA ASN A 54 -1.58 -20.06 30.36
C ASN A 54 -3.05 -19.62 30.37
N GLU A 55 -3.34 -18.47 30.98
CA GLU A 55 -4.65 -17.82 30.99
C GLU A 55 -4.68 -16.61 30.07
N TYR A 56 -5.90 -16.16 29.74
CA TYR A 56 -6.07 -15.01 28.87
C TYR A 56 -6.12 -13.71 29.65
N HIS A 57 -5.26 -12.76 29.27
CA HIS A 57 -5.17 -11.44 29.89
C HIS A 57 -5.13 -10.33 28.84
N TYR A 58 -5.45 -9.12 29.29
CA TYR A 58 -5.22 -7.91 28.50
C TYR A 58 -3.78 -7.45 28.68
N PHE A 59 -3.19 -6.94 27.60
CA PHE A 59 -1.84 -6.42 27.55
C PHE A 59 -1.83 -5.01 26.95
N THR A 60 -0.97 -4.14 27.46
CA THR A 60 -0.67 -2.83 26.88
C THR A 60 0.64 -2.94 26.13
N ARG A 61 0.68 -2.45 24.89
CA ARG A 61 1.91 -2.36 24.10
C ARG A 61 2.71 -1.15 24.53
N HIS A 62 3.96 -1.38 24.89
CA HIS A 62 4.94 -0.34 25.14
C HIS A 62 6.04 -0.42 24.08
N ALA A 63 6.38 0.72 23.49
CA ALA A 63 7.48 0.78 22.53
C ALA A 63 8.80 0.39 23.22
N GLU A 64 9.67 -0.30 22.48
CA GLU A 64 11.00 -0.63 22.98
C GLU A 64 11.78 0.66 23.31
N GLU A 65 12.42 0.69 24.47
CA GLU A 65 13.27 1.81 24.88
C GLU A 65 14.59 1.76 24.12
N LEU A 66 14.62 2.41 22.95
CA LEU A 66 15.84 2.54 22.17
C LEU A 66 16.69 3.71 22.67
N THR A 67 18.01 3.56 22.63
CA THR A 67 18.92 4.71 22.71
C THR A 67 18.81 5.56 21.44
N GLU A 68 19.35 6.78 21.46
CA GLU A 68 19.31 7.65 20.28
C GLU A 68 20.07 7.05 19.09
N GLU A 69 21.17 6.36 19.37
CA GLU A 69 21.99 5.67 18.37
C GLU A 69 21.22 4.51 17.71
N GLU A 70 20.55 3.67 18.51
CA GLU A 70 19.72 2.57 18.02
C GLU A 70 18.49 3.08 17.26
N TYR A 71 17.91 4.20 17.71
CA TYR A 71 16.78 4.83 17.01
C TYR A 71 17.19 5.39 15.64
N GLU A 72 18.38 5.98 15.52
CA GLU A 72 18.91 6.41 14.23
C GLU A 72 19.16 5.24 13.28
N GLU A 73 19.69 4.12 13.79
CA GLU A 73 19.90 2.91 13.00
C GLU A 73 18.57 2.32 12.53
N PHE A 74 17.58 2.25 13.43
CA PHE A 74 16.20 1.91 13.10
C PHE A 74 15.64 2.82 12.01
N LEU A 75 15.80 4.15 12.12
CA LEU A 75 15.32 5.09 11.11
C LEU A 75 16.00 4.91 9.75
N LYS A 76 17.30 4.59 9.72
CA LYS A 76 18.02 4.28 8.47
C LYS A 76 17.46 3.01 7.83
N ALA A 77 17.28 1.95 8.62
CA ALA A 77 16.69 0.70 8.16
C ALA A 77 15.24 0.90 7.69
N TYR A 78 14.41 1.60 8.48
CA TYR A 78 13.03 1.95 8.17
C TYR A 78 12.93 2.74 6.87
N LYS A 79 13.71 3.82 6.69
CA LYS A 79 13.69 4.61 5.44
C LYS A 79 14.09 3.79 4.22
N ASN A 80 15.08 2.89 4.35
CA ASN A 80 15.46 1.98 3.27
C ASN A 80 14.35 0.96 2.97
N ASN A 81 13.69 0.43 3.99
CA ASN A 81 12.57 -0.50 3.86
C ASN A 81 11.32 0.17 3.29
N VAL A 82 11.01 1.41 3.68
CA VAL A 82 9.92 2.21 3.11
C VAL A 82 10.21 2.51 1.64
N LYS A 83 11.43 2.93 1.29
CA LYS A 83 11.83 3.09 -0.12
C LYS A 83 11.65 1.79 -0.88
N ASN A 84 12.13 0.67 -0.37
CA ASN A 84 11.94 -0.66 -0.99
C ASN A 84 10.47 -1.07 -1.10
N LYS A 85 9.65 -0.84 -0.06
CA LYS A 85 8.20 -1.05 -0.08
C LYS A 85 7.51 -0.15 -1.10
N GLN A 86 8.00 1.09 -1.27
CA GLN A 86 7.50 2.04 -2.26
C GLN A 86 7.88 1.64 -3.70
N TYR A 87 9.03 0.98 -3.89
CA TYR A 87 9.39 0.33 -5.16
C TYR A 87 8.56 -0.94 -5.45
N THR A 88 7.99 -1.58 -4.42
CA THR A 88 7.06 -2.72 -4.60
C THR A 88 5.59 -2.30 -4.70
N SER A 89 5.23 -1.11 -4.20
CA SER A 89 3.95 -0.49 -4.52
C SER A 89 4.08 0.15 -5.90
N ILE A 90 3.33 -0.35 -6.86
CA ILE A 90 3.20 0.16 -8.23
C ILE A 90 2.59 1.58 -8.18
N SER A 91 3.38 2.57 -7.73
CA SER A 91 2.99 3.98 -7.64
C SER A 91 4.16 4.95 -7.90
N GLY A 92 5.37 4.43 -8.13
CA GLY A 92 6.39 5.20 -8.86
C GLY A 92 5.80 5.55 -10.23
N GLY A 93 5.58 6.85 -10.48
CA GLY A 93 4.83 7.34 -11.63
C GLY A 93 5.22 6.58 -12.89
N MET A 94 4.24 5.87 -13.48
CA MET A 94 4.47 5.08 -14.68
C MET A 94 5.22 5.95 -15.70
N PRO A 95 6.36 5.50 -16.24
CA PRO A 95 7.07 6.26 -17.25
C PRO A 95 6.09 6.64 -18.36
N GLY A 96 6.17 7.87 -18.87
CA GLY A 96 5.18 8.40 -19.82
C GLY A 96 4.90 7.47 -21.02
N ILE A 97 5.89 6.68 -21.42
CA ILE A 97 5.74 5.68 -22.49
C ILE A 97 4.85 4.49 -22.10
N SER A 98 4.85 4.06 -20.83
CA SER A 98 3.95 3.01 -20.31
C SER A 98 2.50 3.50 -20.31
N ILE A 99 2.27 4.75 -19.91
CA ILE A 99 0.94 5.39 -19.97
C ILE A 99 0.39 5.38 -21.42
N CYS A 100 1.24 5.61 -22.42
CA CYS A 100 0.82 5.51 -23.82
C CYS A 100 0.26 4.13 -24.18
N PHE A 101 0.85 3.03 -23.68
CA PHE A 101 0.33 1.68 -23.94
C PHE A 101 -1.02 1.42 -23.26
N TYR A 102 -1.25 1.96 -22.07
CA TYR A 102 -2.56 1.87 -21.40
C TYR A 102 -3.63 2.68 -22.13
N VAL A 103 -3.32 3.92 -22.51
CA VAL A 103 -4.26 4.77 -23.27
C VAL A 103 -4.59 4.14 -24.61
N LEU A 104 -3.58 3.63 -25.34
CA LEU A 104 -3.79 2.93 -26.61
C LEU A 104 -4.61 1.65 -26.43
N GLY A 105 -4.33 0.84 -25.42
CA GLY A 105 -5.13 -0.35 -25.12
C GLY A 105 -6.59 -0.01 -24.83
N PHE A 106 -6.87 1.07 -24.11
CA PHE A 106 -8.24 1.51 -23.85
C PHE A 106 -8.96 1.99 -25.12
N ILE A 107 -8.28 2.75 -25.97
CA ILE A 107 -8.80 3.18 -27.28
C ILE A 107 -9.13 1.97 -28.16
N VAL A 108 -8.27 0.95 -28.17
CA VAL A 108 -8.47 -0.29 -28.93
C VAL A 108 -9.70 -1.06 -28.43
N ILE A 109 -9.94 -1.12 -27.12
CA ILE A 109 -11.16 -1.73 -26.56
C ILE A 109 -12.41 -0.96 -27.03
N LEU A 110 -12.41 0.37 -26.92
CA LEU A 110 -13.55 1.21 -27.32
C LEU A 110 -13.85 1.08 -28.82
N ALA A 111 -12.81 1.10 -29.65
CA ALA A 111 -12.95 0.86 -31.09
C ALA A 111 -13.49 -0.55 -31.38
N GLY A 112 -13.00 -1.57 -30.67
CA GLY A 112 -13.47 -2.95 -30.80
C GLY A 112 -14.94 -3.11 -30.45
N ILE A 113 -15.43 -2.44 -29.40
CA ILE A 113 -16.85 -2.45 -29.03
C ILE A 113 -17.71 -1.92 -30.19
N PHE A 114 -17.33 -0.76 -30.74
CA PHE A 114 -18.06 -0.14 -31.85
C PHE A 114 -18.03 -1.02 -33.13
N VAL A 115 -16.84 -1.52 -33.51
CA VAL A 115 -16.68 -2.37 -34.70
C VAL A 115 -17.46 -3.68 -34.56
N GLY A 116 -17.42 -4.32 -33.40
CA GLY A 116 -18.19 -5.54 -33.14
C GLY A 116 -19.70 -5.31 -33.18
N ALA A 117 -20.18 -4.16 -32.69
CA ALA A 117 -21.59 -3.78 -32.80
C ALA A 117 -22.03 -3.56 -34.26
N GLN A 118 -21.19 -2.94 -35.09
CA GLN A 118 -21.47 -2.76 -36.52
C GLN A 118 -21.49 -4.11 -37.27
N LEU A 119 -20.52 -4.99 -36.99
CA LEU A 119 -20.44 -6.33 -37.56
C LEU A 119 -21.66 -7.19 -37.20
N GLY A 120 -22.10 -7.12 -35.93
CA GLY A 120 -23.31 -7.80 -35.50
C GLY A 120 -24.60 -7.24 -36.11
N ASN A 121 -24.59 -5.97 -36.54
CA ASN A 121 -25.75 -5.25 -37.08
C ASN A 121 -25.72 -5.08 -38.61
N THR A 122 -25.09 -5.99 -39.34
CA THR A 122 -24.87 -5.93 -40.81
C THR A 122 -26.14 -6.11 -41.67
N GLY A 123 -27.28 -5.60 -41.22
CA GLY A 123 -28.55 -5.60 -41.95
C GLY A 123 -29.32 -6.92 -41.89
N MET A 124 -28.93 -7.85 -41.03
CA MET A 124 -29.70 -9.06 -40.74
C MET A 124 -30.88 -8.74 -39.81
N ARG A 125 -31.96 -9.55 -39.90
CA ARG A 125 -33.20 -9.36 -39.11
C ARG A 125 -32.97 -9.46 -37.60
N GLU A 126 -31.88 -10.10 -37.20
CA GLU A 126 -31.43 -10.30 -35.82
C GLU A 126 -29.93 -10.03 -35.72
N PHE A 127 -29.49 -9.58 -34.55
CA PHE A 127 -28.09 -9.28 -34.27
C PHE A 127 -27.22 -10.55 -34.29
N ASN A 128 -26.15 -10.54 -35.06
CA ASN A 128 -25.21 -11.66 -35.11
C ASN A 128 -24.24 -11.62 -33.92
N TRP A 129 -24.68 -12.24 -32.83
CA TRP A 129 -23.91 -12.37 -31.59
C TRP A 129 -22.58 -13.09 -31.77
N ALA A 130 -22.51 -14.12 -32.61
CA ALA A 130 -21.29 -14.90 -32.80
C ALA A 130 -20.17 -14.03 -33.38
N SER A 131 -20.45 -13.28 -34.43
CA SER A 131 -19.48 -12.37 -35.05
C SER A 131 -19.07 -11.22 -34.13
N ALA A 132 -20.02 -10.66 -33.36
CA ALA A 132 -19.74 -9.60 -32.39
C ALA A 132 -18.84 -10.09 -31.24
N ILE A 133 -19.13 -11.26 -30.66
CA ILE A 133 -18.36 -11.84 -29.56
C ILE A 133 -16.93 -12.21 -30.01
N ILE A 134 -16.78 -12.81 -31.20
CA ILE A 134 -15.45 -13.13 -31.76
C ILE A 134 -14.63 -11.85 -31.95
N CYS A 135 -15.25 -10.79 -32.47
CA CYS A 135 -14.59 -9.49 -32.65
C CYS A 135 -14.17 -8.89 -31.31
N TRP A 136 -15.09 -8.79 -30.34
CA TRP A 136 -14.77 -8.27 -29.02
C TRP A 136 -13.69 -9.09 -28.30
N GLY A 137 -13.73 -10.41 -28.41
CA GLY A 137 -12.70 -11.29 -27.86
C GLY A 137 -11.30 -11.02 -28.45
N ALA A 138 -11.20 -10.81 -29.76
CA ALA A 138 -9.94 -10.49 -30.42
C ALA A 138 -9.37 -9.13 -29.95
N PHE A 139 -10.22 -8.10 -29.88
CA PHE A 139 -9.83 -6.77 -29.41
C PHE A 139 -9.46 -6.75 -27.93
N LEU A 140 -10.17 -7.50 -27.09
CA LEU A 140 -9.88 -7.64 -25.67
C LEU A 140 -8.54 -8.34 -25.46
N THR A 141 -8.29 -9.43 -26.20
CA THR A 141 -7.01 -10.16 -26.14
C THR A 141 -5.85 -9.27 -26.59
N GLY A 142 -5.99 -8.54 -27.71
CA GLY A 142 -4.96 -7.60 -28.17
C GLY A 142 -4.67 -6.47 -27.16
N SER A 143 -5.70 -5.99 -26.48
CA SER A 143 -5.56 -4.93 -25.47
C SER A 143 -4.88 -5.44 -24.20
N LEU A 144 -5.15 -6.69 -23.80
CA LEU A 144 -4.43 -7.35 -22.70
C LEU A 144 -2.94 -7.46 -22.98
N PHE A 145 -2.54 -7.76 -24.23
CA PHE A 145 -1.12 -7.76 -24.62
C PHE A 145 -0.51 -6.36 -24.46
N LEU A 146 -1.19 -5.29 -24.91
CA LEU A 146 -0.71 -3.92 -24.75
C LEU A 146 -0.55 -3.51 -23.28
N PHE A 147 -1.49 -3.89 -22.41
CA PHE A 147 -1.36 -3.66 -20.97
C PHE A 147 -0.19 -4.46 -20.36
N GLY A 148 0.00 -5.70 -20.81
CA GLY A 148 1.14 -6.53 -20.41
C GLY A 148 2.48 -5.89 -20.77
N PHE A 149 2.63 -5.40 -22.01
CA PHE A 149 3.81 -4.67 -22.44
C PHE A 149 4.01 -3.35 -21.67
N GLY A 150 2.93 -2.63 -21.38
CA GLY A 150 2.97 -1.43 -20.55
C GLY A 150 3.58 -1.68 -19.18
N LYS A 151 3.23 -2.79 -18.52
CA LYS A 151 3.84 -3.21 -17.25
C LYS A 151 5.31 -3.59 -17.38
N ILE A 152 5.67 -4.34 -18.42
CA ILE A 152 7.05 -4.77 -18.66
C ILE A 152 7.96 -3.55 -18.88
N ILE A 153 7.49 -2.56 -19.65
CA ILE A 153 8.26 -1.32 -19.92
C ILE A 153 8.39 -0.46 -18.66
N ALA A 154 7.34 -0.37 -17.84
CA ALA A 154 7.43 0.30 -16.54
C ALA A 154 8.52 -0.35 -15.67
N LEU A 155 8.50 -1.69 -15.59
CA LEU A 155 9.47 -2.46 -14.81
C LEU A 155 10.90 -2.32 -15.35
N LEU A 156 11.10 -2.34 -16.66
CA LEU A 156 12.40 -2.09 -17.31
C LEU A 156 12.93 -0.69 -17.01
N ASN A 157 12.07 0.33 -17.04
CA ASN A 157 12.46 1.70 -16.73
C ASN A 157 12.85 1.86 -15.25
N ASP A 158 12.14 1.17 -14.36
CA ASP A 158 12.46 1.15 -12.93
C ASP A 158 13.80 0.44 -12.66
N ILE A 159 14.12 -0.63 -13.40
CA ILE A 159 15.44 -1.29 -13.33
C ILE A 159 16.54 -0.37 -13.85
N LYS A 160 16.31 0.33 -14.96
CA LYS A 160 17.31 1.22 -15.57
C LYS A 160 17.64 2.45 -14.71
N ASN A 161 16.67 2.93 -13.93
CA ASN A 161 16.82 4.13 -13.09
C ASN A 161 17.17 3.80 -11.61
N LYS A 162 17.42 2.53 -11.28
CA LYS A 162 18.09 2.10 -10.05
C LYS A 162 19.61 2.18 -10.19
#